data_AF-A0A414CU65-F1
#
_entry.id   AF-A0A414CU65-F1
#
_cell.length_a   1.000
_cell.length_b   1.000
_cell.length_c   1.000
_cell.angle_alpha   90.00
_cell.angle_beta   90.00
_cell.angle_gamma   90.00
#
_symmetry.space_group_name_H-M   'P 1'
#
loop_
_entity.id
_entity.type
_entity.pdbx_description
1 polymer ?
#
loop_
_entity_poly.entity_id
_entity_poly.type
_entity_poly.pdbx_seq_one_letter_code
_entity_poly.pdbx_strand_id
1 'polypeptide(L)'
;MWDESAKNLVKKILLSYKTILIGSHSEVEPILDELICDINTVLAELKDVLPYNTNLSFSFEEAKKELIMVFEDLREETKKIGNRDPAVTCMEEIILCYPYIKAIILHRIAHFLYINKIYVLARILSEEAHSLTGIDIHPGAKIGKNFFIDHGTGIVIGETCIIGNNVTLYQGITLGTYSFKKNSKKPLDLKSKRHPTIEDNVTIYANATILGGGTIIGTNSIIGSNAWIASSVAANSTVKANSIIQANGIKE
;
A
#
# COMPACT_ATOMS: atom_id res chain seq x y z
N MET A 1 -5.79 26.88 -2.02
CA MET A 1 -5.34 26.67 -3.41
C MET A 1 -4.74 25.28 -3.52
N TRP A 2 -3.56 25.02 -2.93
CA TRP A 2 -2.91 23.70 -2.99
C TRP A 2 -3.76 22.51 -2.49
N ASP A 3 -4.56 22.69 -1.44
CA ASP A 3 -5.45 21.63 -0.91
C ASP A 3 -6.50 21.21 -1.95
N GLU A 4 -7.10 22.18 -2.64
CA GLU A 4 -8.09 21.94 -3.69
C GLU A 4 -7.43 21.31 -4.93
N SER A 5 -6.25 21.82 -5.33
CA SER A 5 -5.48 21.24 -6.45
C SER A 5 -5.05 19.80 -6.17
N ALA A 6 -4.62 19.50 -4.94
CA ALA A 6 -4.24 18.13 -4.55
C ALA A 6 -5.44 17.18 -4.54
N LYS A 7 -6.61 17.61 -4.04
CA LYS A 7 -7.86 16.83 -4.10
C LYS A 7 -8.32 16.60 -5.53
N ASN A 8 -8.22 17.62 -6.39
CA ASN A 8 -8.55 17.49 -7.81
C ASN A 8 -7.60 16.55 -8.55
N LEU A 9 -6.30 16.57 -8.23
CA LEU A 9 -5.34 15.59 -8.74
C LEU A 9 -5.74 14.16 -8.36
N VAL A 10 -6.05 13.90 -7.08
CA VAL A 10 -6.50 12.58 -6.63
C VAL A 10 -7.78 12.17 -7.34
N LYS A 11 -8.76 13.06 -7.45
CA LYS A 11 -10.01 12.81 -8.18
C LYS A 11 -9.73 12.46 -9.63
N LYS A 12 -8.82 13.16 -10.31
CA LYS A 12 -8.48 12.88 -11.70
C LYS A 12 -7.81 11.52 -11.86
N ILE A 13 -6.84 11.18 -11.02
CA ILE A 13 -6.23 9.83 -10.97
C ILE A 13 -7.33 8.77 -10.82
N LEU A 14 -8.27 8.98 -9.90
CA LEU A 14 -9.36 8.04 -9.62
C LEU A 14 -10.48 8.02 -10.66
N LEU A 15 -10.57 9.03 -11.54
CA LEU A 15 -11.48 9.01 -12.67
C LEU A 15 -10.83 8.39 -13.91
N SER A 16 -9.53 8.58 -14.08
CA SER A 16 -8.79 8.15 -15.26
C SER A 16 -8.27 6.72 -15.18
N TYR A 17 -8.04 6.17 -13.97
CA TYR A 17 -7.41 4.84 -13.85
C TYR A 17 -8.16 3.73 -14.58
N LYS A 18 -9.48 3.82 -14.72
CA LYS A 18 -10.29 2.83 -15.43
C LYS A 18 -9.92 2.79 -16.91
N THR A 19 -9.86 3.97 -17.53
CA THR A 19 -9.38 4.14 -18.90
C THR A 19 -7.92 3.68 -19.01
N ILE A 20 -7.11 3.97 -17.99
CA ILE A 20 -5.70 3.57 -17.99
C ILE A 20 -5.52 2.05 -17.82
N LEU A 21 -6.41 1.33 -17.13
CA LEU A 21 -6.29 -0.12 -16.98
C LEU A 21 -6.93 -0.92 -18.12
N ILE A 22 -7.93 -0.35 -18.79
CA ILE A 22 -8.71 -1.04 -19.84
C ILE A 22 -8.30 -0.60 -21.25
N GLY A 23 -7.87 0.64 -21.43
CA GLY A 23 -7.63 1.26 -22.73
C GLY A 23 -6.38 0.76 -23.46
N SER A 24 -6.30 1.07 -24.74
CA SER A 24 -5.11 0.86 -25.58
C SER A 24 -3.98 1.83 -25.22
N HIS A 25 -2.76 1.52 -25.62
CA HIS A 25 -1.59 2.37 -25.33
C HIS A 25 -1.78 3.83 -25.81
N SER A 26 -2.31 4.02 -27.03
CA SER A 26 -2.58 5.35 -27.61
C SER A 26 -3.63 6.16 -26.84
N GLU A 27 -4.54 5.51 -26.11
CA GLU A 27 -5.54 6.19 -25.27
C GLU A 27 -4.96 6.58 -23.91
N VAL A 28 -3.95 5.83 -23.44
CA VAL A 28 -3.36 6.01 -22.11
C VAL A 28 -2.32 7.12 -22.09
N GLU A 29 -1.45 7.21 -23.09
CA GLU A 29 -0.33 8.16 -23.06
C GLU A 29 -0.76 9.62 -22.80
N PRO A 30 -1.78 10.18 -23.49
CA PRO A 30 -2.20 11.56 -23.25
C PRO A 30 -2.68 11.80 -21.83
N ILE A 31 -3.33 10.79 -21.22
CA ILE A 31 -3.83 10.87 -19.84
C ILE A 31 -2.66 10.91 -18.86
N LEU A 32 -1.62 10.08 -19.08
CA LEU A 32 -0.44 10.09 -18.22
C LEU A 32 0.32 11.41 -18.32
N ASP A 33 0.48 11.95 -19.53
CA ASP A 33 1.10 13.26 -19.75
C ASP A 33 0.36 14.37 -19.00
N GLU A 34 -0.98 14.35 -19.04
CA GLU A 34 -1.83 15.30 -18.33
C GLU A 34 -1.73 15.15 -16.80
N LEU A 35 -1.67 13.92 -16.28
CA LEU A 35 -1.47 13.66 -14.85
C LEU A 35 -0.12 14.19 -14.36
N ILE A 36 0.94 14.07 -15.15
CA ILE A 36 2.28 14.59 -14.79
C ILE A 36 2.25 16.13 -14.73
N CYS A 37 1.55 16.77 -15.67
CA CYS A 37 1.34 18.22 -15.64
C CYS A 37 0.59 18.68 -14.38
N ASP A 38 -0.46 17.96 -13.99
CA ASP A 38 -1.22 18.26 -12.78
C ASP A 38 -0.39 18.06 -11.50
N ILE A 39 0.41 16.98 -11.43
CA ILE A 39 1.34 16.78 -10.30
C ILE A 39 2.29 17.99 -10.22
N ASN A 40 2.91 18.38 -11.33
CA ASN A 40 3.81 19.54 -11.35
C ASN A 40 3.13 20.85 -10.93
N THR A 41 1.85 21.02 -11.27
CA THR A 41 1.05 22.18 -10.85
C THR A 41 0.88 22.20 -9.33
N VAL A 42 0.50 21.07 -8.73
CA VAL A 42 0.39 20.94 -7.27
C VAL A 42 1.75 21.16 -6.59
N LEU A 43 2.84 20.65 -7.18
CA LEU A 43 4.19 20.87 -6.66
C LEU A 43 4.60 22.34 -6.69
N ALA A 44 4.25 23.09 -7.73
CA ALA A 44 4.50 24.52 -7.81
C ALA A 44 3.77 25.27 -6.69
N GLU A 45 2.48 24.97 -6.49
CA GLU A 45 1.70 25.59 -5.40
C GLU A 45 2.21 25.21 -4.00
N LEU A 46 2.70 23.99 -3.81
CA LEU A 46 3.26 23.54 -2.54
C LEU A 46 4.61 24.21 -2.22
N LYS A 47 5.42 24.57 -3.23
CA LYS A 47 6.70 25.30 -3.01
C LYS A 47 6.46 26.64 -2.32
N ASP A 48 5.37 27.32 -2.64
CA ASP A 48 5.04 28.64 -2.07
C ASP A 48 4.62 28.56 -0.60
N VAL A 49 4.22 27.39 -0.12
CA VAL A 49 3.64 27.19 1.22
C VAL A 49 4.55 26.41 2.16
N LEU A 50 5.54 25.68 1.65
CA LEU A 50 6.44 24.84 2.45
C LEU A 50 7.77 25.55 2.76
N PRO A 51 7.97 26.09 3.98
CA PRO A 51 9.11 26.95 4.31
C PRO A 51 10.49 26.26 4.34
N TYR A 52 10.53 24.92 4.29
CA TYR A 52 11.76 24.14 4.50
C TYR A 52 12.06 23.10 3.40
N ASN A 53 11.25 23.01 2.34
CA ASN A 53 11.39 21.95 1.34
C ASN A 53 11.87 22.51 -0.01
N THR A 54 13.18 22.46 -0.24
CA THR A 54 13.83 23.28 -1.27
C THR A 54 13.99 22.60 -2.64
N ASN A 55 13.61 21.32 -2.79
CA ASN A 55 13.65 20.65 -4.10
C ASN A 55 12.47 19.68 -4.29
N LEU A 56 11.34 20.25 -4.69
CA LEU A 56 10.14 19.52 -5.12
C LEU A 56 10.15 19.41 -6.64
N SER A 57 10.91 18.46 -7.18
CA SER A 57 10.97 18.22 -8.62
C SER A 57 11.34 16.78 -8.97
N PHE A 58 10.95 16.37 -10.18
CA PHE A 58 11.37 15.18 -10.89
C PHE A 58 11.38 15.53 -12.39
N SER A 59 12.05 14.75 -13.23
CA SER A 59 11.93 14.96 -14.68
C SER A 59 10.62 14.38 -15.22
N PHE A 60 10.10 14.99 -16.29
CA PHE A 60 8.90 14.50 -16.97
C PHE A 60 9.07 13.05 -17.46
N GLU A 61 10.23 12.72 -18.03
CA GLU A 61 10.56 11.38 -18.54
C GLU A 61 10.60 10.33 -17.42
N GLU A 62 11.18 10.65 -16.26
CA GLU A 62 11.18 9.75 -15.11
C GLU A 62 9.76 9.49 -14.60
N ALA A 63 8.95 10.54 -14.49
CA ALA A 63 7.56 10.40 -14.05
C ALA A 63 6.71 9.61 -15.06
N LYS A 64 6.88 9.86 -16.36
CA LYS A 64 6.18 9.13 -17.43
C LYS A 64 6.54 7.66 -17.40
N LYS A 65 7.82 7.33 -17.32
CA LYS A 65 8.29 5.95 -17.22
C LYS A 65 7.70 5.25 -16.00
N GLU A 66 7.73 5.88 -14.83
CA GLU A 66 7.20 5.29 -13.61
C GLU A 66 5.69 5.05 -13.70
N LEU A 67 4.92 6.04 -14.15
CA LEU A 67 3.47 5.89 -14.28
C LEU A 67 3.09 4.77 -15.26
N ILE A 68 3.77 4.67 -16.41
CA ILE A 68 3.58 3.56 -17.35
C ILE A 68 3.81 2.22 -16.63
N MET A 69 4.94 2.07 -15.92
CA MET A 69 5.26 0.84 -15.18
C MET A 69 4.21 0.51 -14.12
N VAL A 70 3.73 1.50 -13.36
CA VAL A 70 2.70 1.31 -12.33
C VAL A 70 1.42 0.71 -12.91
N PHE A 71 0.95 1.25 -14.04
CA PHE A 71 -0.29 0.79 -14.65
C PHE A 71 -0.13 -0.52 -15.42
N GLU A 72 1.02 -0.75 -16.07
CA GLU A 72 1.32 -2.03 -16.71
C GLU A 72 1.42 -3.17 -15.70
N ASP A 73 2.15 -2.96 -14.60
CA ASP A 73 2.23 -3.94 -13.52
C ASP A 73 0.81 -4.21 -12.98
N LEU A 74 0.01 -3.17 -12.70
CA LEU A 74 -1.34 -3.36 -12.17
C LEU A 74 -2.29 -4.07 -13.14
N ARG A 75 -2.16 -3.87 -14.45
CA ARG A 75 -2.90 -4.64 -15.47
C ARG A 75 -2.56 -6.13 -15.44
N GLU A 76 -1.30 -6.48 -15.17
CA GLU A 76 -0.89 -7.88 -15.01
C GLU A 76 -1.30 -8.45 -13.64
N GLU A 77 -1.32 -7.62 -12.60
CA GLU A 77 -1.79 -7.98 -11.26
C GLU A 77 -3.28 -8.32 -11.27
N THR A 78 -4.13 -7.51 -11.92
CA THR A 78 -5.59 -7.75 -11.98
C THR A 78 -5.95 -9.08 -12.63
N LYS A 79 -5.23 -9.49 -13.68
CA LYS A 79 -5.38 -10.81 -14.32
C LYS A 79 -5.13 -11.96 -13.33
N LYS A 80 -4.22 -11.77 -12.37
CA LYS A 80 -3.86 -12.80 -11.38
C LYS A 80 -4.78 -12.80 -10.17
N ILE A 81 -5.41 -11.68 -9.84
CA ILE A 81 -6.37 -11.58 -8.73
C ILE A 81 -7.56 -12.54 -8.94
N GLY A 82 -8.01 -12.73 -10.19
CA GLY A 82 -9.07 -13.71 -10.51
C GLY A 82 -8.75 -15.15 -10.11
N ASN A 83 -7.47 -15.50 -9.91
CA ASN A 83 -7.08 -16.83 -9.40
C ASN A 83 -7.00 -16.89 -7.87
N ARG A 84 -7.04 -15.75 -7.17
CA ARG A 84 -6.87 -15.64 -5.72
C ARG A 84 -8.18 -15.39 -4.99
N ASP A 85 -9.14 -14.73 -5.63
CA ASP A 85 -10.47 -14.52 -5.09
C ASP A 85 -11.50 -15.31 -5.92
N PRO A 86 -12.09 -16.38 -5.35
CA PRO A 86 -13.08 -17.20 -6.05
C PRO A 86 -14.42 -16.47 -6.28
N ALA A 87 -14.64 -15.28 -5.70
CA ALA A 87 -15.85 -14.49 -5.88
C ALA A 87 -15.81 -13.60 -7.12
N VAL A 88 -14.64 -13.44 -7.76
CA VAL A 88 -14.48 -12.63 -8.98
C VAL A 88 -15.36 -13.17 -10.11
N THR A 89 -16.25 -12.33 -10.64
CA THR A 89 -17.06 -12.70 -11.81
C THR A 89 -16.44 -12.26 -13.13
N CYS A 90 -15.72 -11.12 -13.14
CA CYS A 90 -14.98 -10.62 -14.30
C CYS A 90 -13.85 -9.65 -13.90
N MET A 91 -12.95 -9.32 -14.85
CA MET A 91 -11.84 -8.40 -14.59
C MET A 91 -12.33 -6.96 -14.35
N GLU A 92 -13.40 -6.55 -15.01
CA GLU A 92 -14.03 -5.25 -14.86
C GLU A 92 -14.54 -5.06 -13.43
N GLU A 93 -15.04 -6.11 -12.78
CA GLU A 93 -15.44 -6.07 -11.38
C GLU A 93 -14.26 -5.70 -10.47
N ILE A 94 -13.10 -6.34 -10.68
CA ILE A 94 -11.87 -6.04 -9.94
C ILE A 94 -11.50 -4.56 -10.12
N ILE A 95 -11.40 -4.13 -11.37
CA ILE A 95 -10.98 -2.77 -11.71
C ILE A 95 -11.96 -1.74 -11.14
N LEU A 96 -13.27 -1.94 -11.29
CA LEU A 96 -14.27 -0.92 -10.99
C LEU A 96 -14.66 -0.87 -9.52
N CYS A 97 -14.63 -2.01 -8.82
CA CYS A 97 -15.26 -2.16 -7.51
C CYS A 97 -14.26 -2.43 -6.38
N TYR A 98 -13.07 -2.99 -6.64
CA TYR A 98 -12.21 -3.44 -5.55
C TYR A 98 -11.50 -2.25 -4.90
N PRO A 99 -11.63 -2.04 -3.58
CA PRO A 99 -11.02 -0.91 -2.89
C PRO A 99 -9.48 -0.94 -3.00
N TYR A 100 -8.91 -2.14 -3.09
CA TYR A 100 -7.48 -2.36 -3.31
C TYR A 100 -6.93 -1.61 -4.52
N ILE A 101 -7.65 -1.57 -5.66
CA ILE A 101 -7.18 -0.92 -6.88
C ILE A 101 -6.92 0.57 -6.64
N LYS A 102 -7.84 1.25 -5.95
CA LYS A 102 -7.68 2.67 -5.60
C LYS A 102 -6.49 2.87 -4.65
N ALA A 103 -6.37 2.02 -3.63
CA ALA A 103 -5.31 2.12 -2.64
C ALA A 103 -3.92 1.88 -3.26
N ILE A 104 -3.75 0.87 -4.10
CA ILE A 104 -2.44 0.53 -4.66
C ILE A 104 -1.97 1.52 -5.72
N ILE A 105 -2.88 2.06 -6.56
CA ILE A 105 -2.52 3.11 -7.54
C ILE A 105 -2.00 4.34 -6.80
N LEU A 106 -2.77 4.84 -5.83
CA LEU A 106 -2.38 6.01 -5.05
C LEU A 106 -1.10 5.75 -4.26
N HIS A 107 -0.93 4.55 -3.69
CA HIS A 107 0.31 4.18 -3.01
C HIS A 107 1.51 4.16 -3.95
N ARG A 108 1.43 3.51 -5.13
CA ARG A 108 2.57 3.41 -6.06
C ARG A 108 2.99 4.80 -6.58
N ILE A 109 2.03 5.67 -6.90
CA ILE A 109 2.31 7.08 -7.26
C ILE A 109 2.92 7.84 -6.06
N ALA A 110 2.35 7.69 -4.86
CA ALA A 110 2.87 8.32 -3.67
C ALA A 110 4.28 7.82 -3.29
N HIS A 111 4.58 6.54 -3.55
CA HIS A 111 5.89 5.95 -3.35
C HIS A 111 6.93 6.61 -4.26
N PHE A 112 6.62 6.78 -5.54
CA PHE A 112 7.45 7.52 -6.49
C PHE A 112 7.75 8.94 -6.00
N LEU A 113 6.73 9.67 -5.53
CA LEU A 113 6.92 11.00 -4.96
C LEU A 113 7.81 10.96 -3.70
N TYR A 114 7.60 9.97 -2.83
CA TYR A 114 8.35 9.80 -1.59
C TYR A 114 9.85 9.53 -1.84
N ILE A 115 10.20 8.66 -2.80
CA ILE A 115 11.61 8.39 -3.15
C ILE A 115 12.29 9.61 -3.79
N ASN A 116 11.52 10.48 -4.45
CA ASN A 116 11.96 11.79 -4.95
C ASN A 116 11.92 12.90 -3.88
N LYS A 117 11.75 12.55 -2.60
CA LYS A 117 11.72 13.46 -1.43
C LYS A 117 10.55 14.45 -1.43
N ILE A 118 9.51 14.19 -2.22
CA ILE A 118 8.26 14.95 -2.27
C ILE A 118 7.30 14.38 -1.20
N TYR A 119 7.66 14.55 0.06
CA TYR A 119 6.99 13.86 1.17
C TYR A 119 5.56 14.34 1.44
N VAL A 120 5.30 15.63 1.30
CA VAL A 120 3.98 16.21 1.63
C VAL A 120 2.92 15.73 0.66
N LEU A 121 3.16 15.86 -0.65
CA LEU A 121 2.22 15.36 -1.65
C LEU A 121 2.07 13.83 -1.57
N ALA A 122 3.16 13.10 -1.36
CA ALA A 122 3.11 11.66 -1.12
C ALA A 122 2.18 11.30 0.06
N ARG A 123 2.27 12.01 1.19
CA ARG A 123 1.41 11.74 2.34
C ARG A 123 -0.05 12.13 2.07
N ILE A 124 -0.30 13.23 1.37
CA ILE A 124 -1.66 13.62 0.96
C ILE A 124 -2.31 12.49 0.15
N LEU A 125 -1.63 11.97 -0.87
CA LEU A 125 -2.15 10.85 -1.69
C LEU A 125 -2.42 9.61 -0.84
N SER A 126 -1.54 9.27 0.12
CA SER A 126 -1.76 8.11 1.00
C SER A 126 -2.95 8.29 1.96
N GLU A 127 -3.17 9.51 2.47
CA GLU A 127 -4.30 9.77 3.37
C GLU A 127 -5.63 9.83 2.63
N GLU A 128 -5.65 10.31 1.39
CA GLU A 128 -6.83 10.21 0.53
C GLU A 128 -7.17 8.76 0.20
N ALA A 129 -6.16 7.92 -0.10
CA ALA A 129 -6.36 6.48 -0.27
C ALA A 129 -6.95 5.85 1.00
N HIS A 130 -6.40 6.19 2.16
CA HIS A 130 -6.90 5.74 3.46
C HIS A 130 -8.34 6.17 3.71
N SER A 131 -8.69 7.44 3.48
CA SER A 131 -10.05 7.95 3.68
C SER A 131 -11.08 7.24 2.80
N LEU A 132 -10.71 6.92 1.55
CA LEU A 132 -11.61 6.31 0.57
C LEU A 132 -11.78 4.80 0.74
N THR A 133 -10.81 4.11 1.35
CA THR A 133 -10.73 2.63 1.31
C THR A 133 -10.59 1.98 2.69
N GLY A 134 -10.22 2.73 3.72
CA GLY A 134 -9.83 2.19 5.02
C GLY A 134 -8.48 1.45 5.02
N ILE A 135 -7.68 1.57 3.95
CA ILE A 135 -6.34 0.97 3.82
C ILE A 135 -5.29 2.08 3.99
N ASP A 136 -4.58 2.10 5.12
CA ASP A 136 -3.49 3.05 5.39
C ASP A 136 -2.14 2.44 5.00
N ILE A 137 -1.58 2.92 3.88
CA ILE A 137 -0.24 2.53 3.43
C ILE A 137 0.64 3.76 3.44
N HIS A 138 1.66 3.76 4.31
CA HIS A 138 2.63 4.84 4.31
C HIS A 138 3.38 4.88 2.96
N PRO A 139 3.59 6.07 2.36
CA PRO A 139 4.18 6.17 1.02
C PRO A 139 5.62 5.66 0.96
N GLY A 140 6.35 5.67 2.07
CA GLY A 140 7.69 5.06 2.17
C GLY A 140 7.74 3.52 2.15
N ALA A 141 6.60 2.83 2.36
CA ALA A 141 6.57 1.37 2.34
C ALA A 141 6.96 0.84 0.95
N LYS A 142 7.76 -0.21 0.90
CA LYS A 142 8.21 -0.84 -0.34
C LYS A 142 7.37 -2.08 -0.60
N ILE A 143 6.68 -2.12 -1.74
CA ILE A 143 5.77 -3.21 -2.09
C ILE A 143 6.14 -3.79 -3.45
N GLY A 144 6.36 -5.11 -3.49
CA GLY A 144 6.69 -5.86 -4.69
C GLY A 144 5.53 -5.98 -5.68
N LYS A 145 5.71 -6.87 -6.66
CA LYS A 145 4.74 -7.14 -7.73
C LYS A 145 3.75 -8.24 -7.32
N ASN A 146 2.59 -8.27 -7.96
CA ASN A 146 1.51 -9.21 -7.68
C ASN A 146 1.07 -9.18 -6.20
N PHE A 147 1.12 -8.00 -5.60
CA PHE A 147 0.54 -7.76 -4.29
C PHE A 147 -0.98 -7.82 -4.40
N PHE A 148 -1.67 -8.25 -3.35
CA PHE A 148 -3.12 -8.26 -3.32
C PHE A 148 -3.61 -7.98 -1.90
N ILE A 149 -4.62 -7.10 -1.80
CA ILE A 149 -5.38 -6.89 -0.58
C ILE A 149 -6.82 -7.30 -0.85
N ASP A 150 -7.29 -8.28 -0.12
CA ASP A 150 -8.70 -8.66 -0.11
C ASP A 150 -9.43 -7.94 1.03
N HIS A 151 -10.61 -7.40 0.73
CA HIS A 151 -11.44 -6.50 1.56
C HIS A 151 -10.76 -5.21 2.03
N GLY A 152 -9.65 -5.30 2.75
CA GLY A 152 -8.71 -4.22 3.04
C GLY A 152 -9.01 -3.31 4.23
N THR A 153 -10.27 -3.11 4.62
CA THR A 153 -10.63 -2.18 5.70
C THR A 153 -9.84 -2.44 6.98
N GLY A 154 -9.20 -1.40 7.53
CA GLY A 154 -8.42 -1.45 8.76
C GLY A 154 -6.99 -1.95 8.60
N ILE A 155 -6.49 -2.10 7.37
CA ILE A 155 -5.07 -2.38 7.13
C ILE A 155 -4.22 -1.15 7.46
N VAL A 156 -3.08 -1.36 8.12
CA VAL A 156 -2.05 -0.37 8.39
C VAL A 156 -0.68 -0.92 8.00
N ILE A 157 0.02 -0.25 7.09
CA ILE A 157 1.37 -0.60 6.61
C ILE A 157 2.32 0.58 6.84
N GLY A 158 3.27 0.41 7.75
CA GLY A 158 4.14 1.52 8.17
C GLY A 158 5.33 1.82 7.24
N GLU A 159 5.94 2.99 7.46
CA GLU A 159 6.93 3.63 6.57
C GLU A 159 8.07 2.74 6.08
N THR A 160 8.63 1.92 6.96
CA THR A 160 9.83 1.12 6.64
C THR A 160 9.46 -0.33 6.36
N CYS A 161 8.19 -0.62 6.08
CA CYS A 161 7.78 -1.97 5.74
C CYS A 161 8.35 -2.32 4.36
N ILE A 162 8.78 -3.57 4.22
CA ILE A 162 9.21 -4.15 2.95
C ILE A 162 8.32 -5.36 2.73
N ILE A 163 7.61 -5.39 1.62
CA ILE A 163 6.71 -6.46 1.22
C ILE A 163 7.21 -7.00 -0.13
N GLY A 164 7.46 -8.29 -0.18
CA GLY A 164 7.92 -9.00 -1.36
C GLY A 164 6.85 -9.17 -2.44
N ASN A 165 7.12 -10.05 -3.37
CA ASN A 165 6.24 -10.38 -4.48
C ASN A 165 5.18 -11.41 -4.08
N ASN A 166 4.04 -11.40 -4.78
CA ASN A 166 2.97 -12.38 -4.60
C ASN A 166 2.42 -12.46 -3.16
N VAL A 167 2.50 -11.37 -2.41
CA VAL A 167 1.94 -11.31 -1.05
C VAL A 167 0.44 -11.02 -1.11
N THR A 168 -0.32 -11.72 -0.28
CA THR A 168 -1.77 -11.51 -0.11
C THR A 168 -2.07 -11.12 1.32
N LEU A 169 -2.78 -10.00 1.51
CA LEU A 169 -3.24 -9.50 2.79
C LEU A 169 -4.78 -9.47 2.83
N TYR A 170 -5.34 -9.73 4.00
CA TYR A 170 -6.76 -9.57 4.31
C TYR A 170 -7.01 -8.34 5.20
N GLN A 171 -8.27 -8.03 5.50
CA GLN A 171 -8.68 -6.88 6.31
C GLN A 171 -8.04 -6.82 7.71
N GLY A 172 -7.91 -5.61 8.26
CA GLY A 172 -7.51 -5.38 9.66
C GLY A 172 -6.06 -5.68 10.01
N ILE A 173 -5.20 -5.95 9.03
CA ILE A 173 -3.80 -6.30 9.29
C ILE A 173 -2.97 -5.09 9.68
N THR A 174 -2.13 -5.23 10.70
CA THR A 174 -1.15 -4.21 11.08
C THR A 174 0.27 -4.71 10.83
N LEU A 175 1.03 -4.01 9.96
CA LEU A 175 2.47 -4.15 9.77
C LEU A 175 3.19 -2.94 10.41
N GLY A 176 3.36 -3.02 11.73
CA GLY A 176 3.61 -1.87 12.60
C GLY A 176 4.98 -1.86 13.31
N THR A 177 5.17 -0.86 14.17
CA THR A 177 6.34 -0.76 15.07
C THR A 177 5.95 -1.12 16.50
N TYR A 178 6.93 -1.50 17.33
CA TYR A 178 6.74 -1.51 18.77
C TYR A 178 6.49 -0.10 19.31
N SER A 179 5.69 0.00 20.38
CA SER A 179 5.64 1.22 21.20
C SER A 179 6.99 1.40 21.88
N PHE A 180 7.77 2.39 21.44
CA PHE A 180 9.03 2.72 22.07
C PHE A 180 8.75 3.34 23.44
N LYS A 181 9.23 2.73 24.53
CA LYS A 181 9.22 3.37 25.85
C LYS A 181 10.01 4.69 25.75
N LYS A 182 9.33 5.81 26.01
CA LYS A 182 9.88 7.20 26.10
C LYS A 182 11.09 7.35 27.05
N ASN A 183 11.47 6.31 27.80
CA ASN A 183 12.52 6.36 28.84
C ASN A 183 13.90 5.87 28.39
N SER A 184 14.11 5.57 27.10
CA SER A 184 15.46 5.34 26.61
C SER A 184 16.17 6.69 26.41
N LYS A 185 17.31 6.90 27.08
CA LYS A 185 18.15 8.11 26.98
C LYS A 185 18.75 8.34 25.56
N LYS A 186 18.36 7.52 24.57
CA LYS A 186 18.76 7.66 23.18
C LYS A 186 17.65 8.42 22.44
N PRO A 187 17.98 9.42 21.61
CA PRO A 187 17.03 9.97 20.67
C PRO A 187 16.37 8.83 19.90
N LEU A 188 15.06 8.91 19.71
CA LEU A 188 14.35 7.93 18.92
C LEU A 188 14.92 8.03 17.50
N ASP A 189 15.66 7.01 17.05
CA ASP A 189 16.15 6.95 15.68
C ASP A 189 14.99 6.60 14.76
N LEU A 190 14.16 7.61 14.52
CA LEU A 190 12.95 7.55 13.71
C LEU A 190 13.24 7.23 12.24
N LYS A 191 14.50 7.33 11.79
CA LYS A 191 14.89 7.01 10.41
C LYS A 191 15.31 5.54 10.23
N SER A 192 15.50 4.81 11.32
CA SER A 192 15.87 3.39 11.28
C SER A 192 14.70 2.46 10.89
N LYS A 193 15.02 1.29 10.34
CA LYS A 193 14.07 0.21 10.02
C LYS A 193 13.35 -0.23 11.29
N ARG A 194 12.02 -0.07 11.32
CA ARG A 194 11.18 -0.30 12.52
C ARG A 194 9.87 -1.06 12.29
N HIS A 195 9.53 -1.29 11.04
CA HIS A 195 8.39 -2.10 10.60
C HIS A 195 8.89 -3.45 10.03
N PRO A 196 8.04 -4.48 9.90
CA PRO A 196 8.45 -5.81 9.48
C PRO A 196 8.92 -5.88 8.03
N THR A 197 9.53 -7.01 7.68
CA THR A 197 9.72 -7.45 6.29
C THR A 197 8.86 -8.68 6.04
N ILE A 198 8.06 -8.64 4.99
CA ILE A 198 7.25 -9.76 4.50
C ILE A 198 7.89 -10.25 3.21
N GLU A 199 8.37 -11.48 3.18
CA GLU A 199 9.01 -12.05 1.98
C GLU A 199 7.96 -12.53 0.95
N ASP A 200 8.45 -13.15 -0.12
CA ASP A 200 7.63 -13.53 -1.27
C ASP A 200 6.62 -14.64 -0.94
N ASN A 201 5.50 -14.66 -1.67
CA ASN A 201 4.44 -15.67 -1.58
C ASN A 201 3.85 -15.85 -0.17
N VAL A 202 3.90 -14.83 0.67
CA VAL A 202 3.32 -14.86 2.01
C VAL A 202 1.83 -14.50 1.95
N THR A 203 1.01 -15.26 2.67
CA THR A 203 -0.41 -14.93 2.90
C THR A 203 -0.61 -14.57 4.37
N ILE A 204 -1.20 -13.42 4.64
CA ILE A 204 -1.53 -12.96 5.99
C ILE A 204 -3.04 -12.78 6.08
N TYR A 205 -3.69 -13.56 6.93
CA TYR A 205 -5.13 -13.53 7.14
C TYR A 205 -5.58 -12.44 8.12
N ALA A 206 -6.90 -12.23 8.15
CA ALA A 206 -7.53 -11.07 8.75
C ALA A 206 -7.10 -10.79 10.20
N ASN A 207 -6.98 -9.50 10.52
CA ASN A 207 -6.67 -8.98 11.87
C ASN A 207 -5.33 -9.44 12.46
N ALA A 208 -4.41 -9.99 11.67
CA ALA A 208 -3.07 -10.29 12.15
C ALA A 208 -2.28 -9.00 12.43
N THR A 209 -1.48 -9.01 13.49
CA THR A 209 -0.60 -7.90 13.89
C THR A 209 0.84 -8.37 13.89
N ILE A 210 1.69 -7.75 13.07
CA ILE A 210 3.11 -8.07 12.93
C ILE A 210 3.92 -6.82 13.21
N LEU A 211 4.80 -6.87 14.22
CA LEU A 211 5.48 -5.69 14.74
C LEU A 211 7.01 -5.85 14.69
N GLY A 212 7.70 -4.74 14.39
CA GLY A 212 9.13 -4.59 14.65
C GLY A 212 10.04 -4.66 13.42
N GLY A 213 11.10 -3.85 13.45
CA GLY A 213 12.07 -3.69 12.35
C GLY A 213 12.86 -4.95 12.00
N GLY A 214 13.13 -5.78 13.02
CA GLY A 214 13.86 -7.04 12.87
C GLY A 214 12.97 -8.26 12.61
N THR A 215 11.65 -8.09 12.55
CA THR A 215 10.70 -9.18 12.33
C THR A 215 10.59 -9.47 10.84
N ILE A 216 10.90 -10.70 10.44
CA ILE A 216 10.84 -11.18 9.06
C ILE A 216 9.84 -12.32 8.98
N ILE A 217 8.89 -12.24 8.05
CA ILE A 217 8.01 -13.37 7.71
C ILE A 217 8.56 -14.03 6.45
N GLY A 218 9.10 -15.24 6.62
CA GLY A 218 9.80 -15.95 5.57
C GLY A 218 8.91 -16.38 4.42
N THR A 219 9.52 -16.56 3.26
CA THR A 219 8.87 -16.90 1.98
C THR A 219 7.93 -18.12 2.11
N ASN A 220 6.82 -18.12 1.35
CA ASN A 220 5.78 -19.16 1.35
C ASN A 220 5.09 -19.41 2.71
N SER A 221 5.19 -18.47 3.65
CA SER A 221 4.54 -18.64 4.96
C SER A 221 3.09 -18.19 4.94
N ILE A 222 2.29 -18.82 5.81
CA ILE A 222 0.89 -18.47 6.05
C ILE A 222 0.75 -17.98 7.48
N ILE A 223 0.24 -16.77 7.65
CA ILE A 223 -0.07 -16.18 8.96
C ILE A 223 -1.59 -16.20 9.15
N GLY A 224 -2.07 -17.00 10.10
CA GLY A 224 -3.49 -17.14 10.40
C GLY A 224 -4.12 -15.90 11.03
N SER A 225 -5.45 -15.82 10.98
CA SER A 225 -6.21 -14.69 11.49
C SER A 225 -5.95 -14.42 12.97
N ASN A 226 -5.98 -13.15 13.37
CA ASN A 226 -5.70 -12.68 14.74
C ASN A 226 -4.31 -13.08 15.29
N ALA A 227 -3.38 -13.55 14.46
CA ALA A 227 -2.02 -13.84 14.92
C ALA A 227 -1.33 -12.56 15.40
N TRP A 228 -0.63 -12.65 16.53
CA TRP A 228 0.21 -11.57 17.04
C TRP A 228 1.68 -12.01 16.95
N ILE A 229 2.46 -11.30 16.12
CA ILE A 229 3.84 -11.69 15.77
C ILE A 229 4.81 -10.56 16.13
N ALA A 230 5.77 -10.93 16.97
CA ALA A 230 6.83 -10.06 17.47
C ALA A 230 8.25 -10.63 17.20
N SER A 231 8.32 -11.80 16.58
CA SER A 231 9.57 -12.47 16.22
C SER A 231 9.46 -13.06 14.83
N SER A 232 10.61 -13.22 14.16
CA SER A 232 10.64 -13.75 12.80
C SER A 232 10.03 -15.15 12.71
N VAL A 233 9.41 -15.42 11.56
CA VAL A 233 8.82 -16.70 11.17
C VAL A 233 9.67 -17.25 10.03
N ALA A 234 10.18 -18.48 10.19
CA ALA A 234 10.98 -19.13 9.15
C ALA A 234 10.16 -19.39 7.88
N ALA A 235 10.81 -19.49 6.73
CA ALA A 235 10.16 -19.82 5.47
C ALA A 235 9.36 -21.14 5.52
N ASN A 236 8.32 -21.24 4.69
CA ASN A 236 7.40 -22.38 4.61
C ASN A 236 6.68 -22.70 5.93
N SER A 237 6.45 -21.70 6.78
CA SER A 237 5.75 -21.89 8.06
C SER A 237 4.26 -21.63 7.94
N THR A 238 3.46 -22.27 8.79
CA THR A 238 2.05 -21.91 9.00
C THR A 238 1.84 -21.54 10.46
N VAL A 239 1.51 -20.28 10.74
CA VAL A 239 1.13 -19.80 12.07
C VAL A 239 -0.39 -19.92 12.20
N LYS A 240 -0.87 -20.68 13.19
CA LYS A 240 -2.30 -20.86 13.44
C LYS A 240 -2.70 -20.22 14.76
N ALA A 241 -3.85 -19.55 14.79
CA ALA A 241 -4.51 -19.21 16.04
C ALA A 241 -5.17 -20.47 16.63
N ASN A 242 -4.99 -20.70 17.93
CA ASN A 242 -5.66 -21.79 18.63
C ASN A 242 -6.95 -21.29 19.27
N SER A 243 -8.05 -22.02 19.09
CA SER A 243 -9.29 -21.82 19.82
C SER A 243 -9.42 -22.88 20.92
N ILE A 244 -9.77 -22.47 22.13
CA ILE A 244 -10.14 -23.37 23.21
C ILE A 244 -11.67 -23.49 23.19
N ILE A 245 -12.17 -24.69 22.91
CA ILE A 245 -13.62 -24.99 22.90
C ILE A 245 -13.94 -25.68 24.23
N GLN A 246 -14.72 -25.02 25.08
CA GLN A 246 -15.24 -25.61 26.31
C GLN A 246 -16.74 -25.84 26.16
N ALA A 247 -17.17 -27.10 26.15
CA ALA A 247 -18.58 -27.45 26.27
C ALA A 247 -19.00 -27.24 27.73
N ASN A 248 -19.84 -26.23 27.99
CA ASN A 248 -20.50 -26.12 29.29
C ASN A 248 -21.59 -27.20 29.34
N GLY A 249 -21.50 -28.09 30.33
CA GLY A 249 -22.22 -29.36 30.38
C GLY A 249 -23.70 -29.28 29.98
N ILE A 250 -24.12 -30.25 29.16
CA ILE A 250 -25.51 -30.67 29.05
C ILE A 250 -25.88 -31.18 30.44
N LYS A 251 -26.75 -30.45 31.16
CA LYS A 251 -27.50 -31.07 32.25
C LYS A 251 -28.54 -31.96 31.58
N GLU A 252 -28.32 -33.27 31.62
CA GLU A 252 -29.41 -34.24 31.47
C GLU A 252 -30.47 -34.02 32.56
#